data_AF-A0A7J8I1L2-F1
#
_entry.id   AF-A0A7J8I1L2-F1
#
_cell.length_a   1.000
_cell.length_b   1.000
_cell.length_c   1.000
_cell.angle_alpha   90.00
_cell.angle_beta   90.00
_cell.angle_gamma   90.00
#
_symmetry.space_group_name_H-M   'P 1'
#
loop_
_entity.id
_entity.type
_entity.pdbx_description
1 polymer ?
#
loop_
_entity_poly.entity_id
_entity_poly.type
_entity_poly.pdbx_seq_one_letter_code
_entity_poly.pdbx_strand_id
1 'polypeptide(L)'
;MSSKVSRRKAGREVQHGSQCKSQKFSEMVDLQISLKNHDPQKDKCFSGTVRLKSTPRPKFSMCVLGDQQHCDEAKVVDIPHMDIEALKKLNKNKKLVKKLAKKYDAFLAASESLIKQIP
;
A
#
# COMPACT_ATOMS: atom_id res chain seq x y z
N MET A 1 20.87 4.51 20.17
CA MET A 1 20.79 3.39 21.15
C MET A 1 19.33 2.96 21.23
N SER A 2 18.92 1.96 20.45
CA SER A 2 17.52 1.48 20.43
C SER A 2 17.32 0.45 21.53
N SER A 3 16.38 0.70 22.44
CA SER A 3 16.01 -0.21 23.53
C SER A 3 15.49 -1.53 22.95
N LYS A 4 16.22 -2.63 23.21
CA LYS A 4 15.81 -4.00 22.86
C LYS A 4 14.57 -4.39 23.69
N VAL A 5 13.39 -4.13 23.15
CA VAL A 5 12.13 -4.57 23.77
C VAL A 5 11.73 -5.93 23.21
N SER A 6 11.57 -6.92 24.09
CA SER A 6 11.14 -8.28 23.79
C SER A 6 9.63 -8.36 23.51
N ARG A 7 9.25 -9.32 22.63
CA ARG A 7 8.00 -9.47 21.85
C ARG A 7 6.64 -9.37 22.56
N ARG A 8 6.56 -9.28 23.90
CA ARG A 8 5.27 -9.25 24.63
C ARG A 8 4.94 -7.91 25.30
N LYS A 9 5.90 -6.98 25.41
CA LYS A 9 5.70 -5.68 26.05
C LYS A 9 5.67 -4.48 25.10
N ALA A 10 6.20 -4.64 23.88
CA ALA A 10 6.35 -3.54 22.91
C ALA A 10 5.03 -2.82 22.57
N GLY A 11 3.94 -3.54 22.30
CA GLY A 11 2.67 -2.89 21.92
C GLY A 11 2.06 -2.03 23.03
N ARG A 12 2.13 -2.50 24.28
CA ARG A 12 1.63 -1.75 25.45
C ARG A 12 2.55 -0.59 25.82
N GLU A 13 3.87 -0.77 25.71
CA GLU A 13 4.84 0.30 25.98
C GLU A 13 4.77 1.43 24.96
N VAL A 14 4.55 1.14 23.68
CA VAL A 14 4.33 2.16 22.64
C VAL A 14 3.05 2.94 22.92
N GLN A 15 1.96 2.26 23.26
CA GLN A 15 0.69 2.91 23.58
C GLN A 15 0.78 3.78 24.84
N HIS A 16 1.46 3.28 25.88
CA HIS A 16 1.70 4.03 27.11
C HIS A 16 2.64 5.23 26.88
N GLY A 17 3.69 5.06 26.07
CA GLY A 17 4.60 6.14 25.69
C GLY A 17 3.92 7.28 24.94
N SER A 18 3.01 6.94 24.02
CA SER A 18 2.22 7.92 23.25
C SER A 18 1.26 8.72 24.13
N GLN A 19 0.61 8.06 25.11
CA GLN A 19 -0.28 8.75 26.07
C GLN A 19 0.47 9.64 27.05
N CYS A 20 1.67 9.25 27.48
CA CYS A 20 2.45 10.04 28.43
C CYS A 20 3.20 11.22 27.79
N LYS A 21 3.47 11.19 26.48
CA LYS A 21 4.20 12.25 25.76
C LYS A 21 3.52 12.57 24.44
N SER A 22 2.38 13.26 24.51
CA SER A 22 1.64 13.70 23.31
C SER A 22 2.48 14.70 22.49
N GLN A 23 2.92 14.28 21.30
CA GLN A 23 3.59 15.17 20.35
C GLN A 23 2.56 15.91 19.50
N LYS A 24 2.92 17.08 18.96
CA LYS A 24 2.01 17.94 18.16
C LYS A 24 1.77 17.42 16.73
N PHE A 25 2.22 16.22 16.40
CA PHE A 25 2.08 15.60 15.08
C PHE A 25 1.66 14.12 15.19
N SER A 26 1.10 13.57 14.11
CA SER A 26 0.69 12.17 14.08
C SER A 26 1.92 11.26 14.10
N GLU A 27 2.08 10.48 15.18
CA GLU A 27 3.18 9.53 15.32
C GLU A 27 3.05 8.39 14.28
N MET A 28 4.19 8.01 13.68
CA MET A 28 4.29 6.85 12.80
C MET A 28 4.94 5.70 13.58
N VAL A 29 4.31 4.53 13.54
CA VAL A 29 4.85 3.31 14.17
C VAL A 29 5.33 2.37 13.06
N ASP A 30 6.61 2.01 13.11
CA ASP A 30 7.20 1.04 12.18
C ASP A 30 7.00 -0.39 12.67
N LEU A 31 6.60 -1.28 11.75
CA LEU A 31 6.53 -2.71 12.00
C LEU A 31 7.82 -3.38 11.52
N GLN A 32 8.66 -3.80 12.47
CA GLN A 32 9.88 -4.55 12.16
C GLN A 32 9.68 -6.06 12.37
N ILE A 33 10.02 -6.85 11.35
CA ILE A 33 10.00 -8.31 11.41
C ILE A 33 11.45 -8.79 11.51
N SER A 34 11.80 -9.51 12.57
CA SER A 34 13.10 -10.16 12.72
C SER A 34 12.97 -11.66 12.56
N LEU A 35 13.42 -12.17 11.42
CA LEU A 35 13.54 -13.60 11.14
C LEU A 35 14.87 -14.11 11.70
N LYS A 36 14.84 -15.24 12.42
CA LYS A 36 16.04 -15.92 12.91
C LYS A 36 16.26 -17.18 12.09
N ASN A 37 17.51 -17.48 11.75
CA ASN A 37 17.91 -18.70 11.04
C ASN A 37 17.30 -18.88 9.63
N HIS A 38 17.08 -17.79 8.91
CA HIS A 38 16.62 -17.84 7.52
C HIS A 38 17.81 -17.66 6.57
N ASP A 39 18.02 -18.62 5.68
CA ASP A 39 18.99 -18.56 4.58
C ASP A 39 18.26 -18.17 3.28
N PRO A 40 18.48 -16.95 2.74
CA PRO A 40 17.75 -16.46 1.57
C PRO A 40 18.03 -17.26 0.29
N GLN A 41 19.08 -18.09 0.26
CA GLN A 41 19.44 -18.89 -0.90
C GLN A 41 18.83 -20.29 -0.88
N LYS A 42 18.54 -20.83 0.31
CA LYS A 42 18.03 -22.20 0.49
C LYS A 42 16.55 -22.25 0.85
N ASP A 43 16.08 -21.26 1.59
CA ASP A 43 14.72 -21.23 2.09
C ASP A 43 13.80 -20.45 1.14
N LYS A 44 12.55 -20.88 1.06
CA LYS A 44 11.54 -20.21 0.24
C LYS A 44 11.20 -18.83 0.81
N CYS A 45 11.00 -17.85 -0.07
CA CYS A 45 10.52 -16.53 0.32
C CYS A 45 9.23 -16.63 1.15
N PHE A 46 9.23 -16.00 2.32
CA PHE A 46 8.03 -15.89 3.15
C PHE A 46 7.04 -14.92 2.50
N SER A 47 5.98 -15.45 1.89
CA SER A 47 4.82 -14.67 1.47
C SER A 47 3.66 -14.92 2.45
N GLY A 48 3.29 -13.88 3.20
CA GLY A 48 2.16 -13.93 4.13
C GLY A 48 1.40 -12.62 4.07
N THR A 49 0.10 -12.69 3.80
CA THR A 49 -0.78 -11.53 3.81
C THR A 49 -1.51 -11.47 5.15
N VAL A 50 -1.32 -10.39 5.90
CA VAL A 50 -2.02 -10.15 7.16
C VAL A 50 -2.90 -8.93 7.01
N ARG A 51 -4.21 -9.09 7.26
CA ARG A 51 -5.15 -7.96 7.30
C ARG A 51 -5.12 -7.35 8.70
N LEU A 52 -4.60 -6.13 8.80
CA LEU A 52 -4.64 -5.36 10.04
C LEU A 52 -6.02 -4.71 10.22
N LYS A 53 -6.48 -4.60 11.47
CA LYS A 53 -7.75 -3.93 11.80
C LYS A 53 -7.67 -2.41 11.66
N SER A 54 -6.48 -1.84 11.91
CA SER A 54 -6.24 -0.40 11.83
C SER A 54 -5.68 -0.03 10.46
N THR A 55 -6.22 1.01 9.84
CA THR A 55 -5.72 1.56 8.57
C THR A 55 -4.39 2.29 8.82
N PRO A 56 -3.25 1.80 8.29
CA PRO A 56 -1.94 2.34 8.62
C PRO A 56 -1.66 3.69 7.93
N ARG A 57 -2.34 3.98 6.82
CA ARG A 57 -2.29 5.28 6.14
C ARG A 57 -3.69 5.75 5.78
N PRO A 58 -4.28 6.70 6.53
CA PRO A 58 -5.64 7.17 6.27
C PRO A 58 -5.80 7.96 4.97
N LYS A 59 -4.71 8.45 4.37
CA LYS A 59 -4.72 9.19 3.10
C LYS A 59 -4.26 8.35 1.88
N PHE A 60 -4.25 7.03 2.00
CA PHE A 60 -3.81 6.17 0.90
C PHE A 60 -4.81 6.21 -0.25
N SER A 61 -4.41 6.76 -1.40
CA SER A 61 -5.28 6.87 -2.57
C SER A 61 -4.99 5.77 -3.58
N MET A 62 -6.02 5.02 -3.98
CA MET A 62 -5.92 3.96 -4.99
C MET A 62 -6.77 4.29 -6.21
N CYS A 63 -6.29 3.91 -7.39
CA CYS A 63 -7.03 4.02 -8.64
C CYS A 63 -7.15 2.63 -9.30
N VAL A 64 -8.35 2.27 -9.74
CA VAL A 64 -8.62 0.99 -10.42
C VAL A 64 -8.48 1.17 -11.93
N LEU A 65 -7.70 0.28 -12.55
CA LEU A 65 -7.53 0.19 -13.99
C LEU A 65 -8.15 -1.13 -14.45
N GLY A 66 -9.18 -1.08 -15.28
CA GLY A 66 -9.92 -2.28 -15.66
C GLY A 66 -10.91 -2.05 -16.79
N ASP A 67 -11.53 -3.13 -17.22
CA ASP A 67 -12.63 -3.14 -18.19
C ASP A 67 -13.92 -2.52 -17.61
N GLN A 68 -14.94 -2.42 -18.45
CA GLN A 68 -16.27 -1.86 -18.11
C GLN A 68 -16.84 -2.43 -16.80
N GLN A 69 -16.77 -3.76 -16.61
CA GLN A 69 -17.30 -4.43 -15.42
C GLN A 69 -16.63 -3.94 -14.12
N HIS A 70 -15.31 -3.74 -14.14
CA HIS A 70 -14.57 -3.24 -12.99
C HIS A 70 -14.78 -1.75 -12.76
N CYS A 71 -15.02 -0.99 -13.84
CA CYS A 71 -15.42 0.41 -13.72
C CYS A 71 -16.78 0.54 -13.03
N ASP A 72 -17.73 -0.35 -13.33
CA ASP A 72 -19.05 -0.35 -12.70
C ASP A 72 -18.97 -0.73 -11.22
N GLU A 73 -18.20 -1.75 -10.85
CA GLU A 73 -17.93 -2.12 -9.45
C GLU A 73 -17.23 -0.98 -8.68
N ALA A 74 -16.22 -0.36 -9.28
CA ALA A 74 -15.49 0.75 -8.67
C ALA A 74 -16.37 1.98 -8.48
N LYS A 75 -17.30 2.24 -9.41
CA LYS A 75 -18.26 3.35 -9.33
C LYS A 75 -19.26 3.17 -8.20
N VAL A 76 -19.68 1.93 -7.90
CA VAL A 76 -20.54 1.62 -6.74
C VAL A 76 -19.83 1.91 -5.42
N VAL A 77 -18.52 1.68 -5.37
CA VAL A 77 -17.69 1.90 -4.17
C VAL A 77 -17.09 3.33 -4.13
N ASP A 78 -17.40 4.17 -5.12
CA ASP A 78 -16.87 5.54 -5.29
C ASP A 78 -15.32 5.60 -5.35
N ILE A 79 -14.72 4.59 -5.99
CA ILE A 79 -13.27 4.52 -6.19
C ILE A 79 -12.92 5.12 -7.56
N PRO A 80 -11.86 5.95 -7.66
CA PRO A 80 -11.36 6.45 -8.93
C PRO A 80 -11.04 5.29 -9.88
N HIS A 81 -11.64 5.29 -11.06
CA HIS A 81 -11.43 4.27 -12.09
C HIS A 81 -10.94 4.92 -13.39
N MET A 82 -10.14 4.19 -14.16
CA MET A 82 -9.77 4.56 -15.52
C MET A 82 -9.90 3.37 -16.46
N ASP A 83 -10.51 3.64 -17.60
CA ASP A 83 -10.70 2.67 -18.66
C ASP A 83 -9.48 2.56 -19.59
N ILE A 84 -9.38 1.45 -20.30
CA ILE A 84 -8.28 1.06 -21.19
C ILE A 84 -8.07 2.08 -22.31
N GLU A 85 -9.16 2.64 -22.85
CA GLU A 85 -9.07 3.64 -23.90
C GLU A 85 -8.46 4.95 -23.41
N ALA A 86 -8.79 5.36 -22.19
CA ALA A 86 -8.19 6.53 -21.54
C ALA A 86 -6.70 6.27 -21.25
N LEU A 87 -6.36 5.05 -20.81
CA LEU A 87 -4.98 4.65 -20.52
C LEU A 87 -4.10 4.70 -21.79
N LYS A 88 -4.59 4.19 -22.92
CA LYS A 88 -3.87 4.23 -24.22
C LYS A 88 -3.61 5.65 -24.69
N LYS A 89 -4.55 6.58 -24.47
CA LYS A 89 -4.37 8.01 -24.78
C LYS A 89 -3.33 8.65 -23.87
N LEU A 90 -3.27 8.24 -22.61
CA LEU A 90 -2.33 8.77 -21.61
C LEU A 90 -0.90 8.26 -21.79
N ASN A 91 -0.70 7.01 -22.22
CA ASN A 91 0.64 6.42 -22.44
C ASN A 91 1.49 7.16 -23.48
N LYS A 92 0.85 7.89 -24.41
CA LYS A 92 1.57 8.73 -25.38
C LYS A 92 2.25 9.94 -24.73
N ASN A 93 1.75 10.40 -23.58
CA ASN A 93 2.19 11.63 -22.92
C ASN A 93 2.84 11.35 -21.55
N LYS A 94 4.17 11.20 -21.54
CA LYS A 94 4.97 10.97 -20.31
C LYS A 94 4.71 12.00 -19.20
N LYS A 95 4.37 13.25 -19.54
CA LYS A 95 4.07 14.31 -18.56
C LYS A 95 2.76 14.04 -17.80
N LEU A 96 1.73 13.53 -18.47
CA LEU A 96 0.43 13.22 -17.85
C LEU A 96 0.51 11.94 -17.03
N VAL A 97 1.25 10.94 -17.52
CA VAL A 97 1.56 9.71 -16.76
C VAL A 97 2.29 10.04 -15.45
N LYS A 98 3.31 10.91 -15.49
CA LYS A 98 4.01 11.37 -14.28
C LYS A 98 3.12 12.16 -13.31
N LYS A 99 2.11 12.88 -13.81
CA LYS A 99 1.13 13.57 -12.97
C LYS A 99 0.18 12.59 -12.30
N LEU A 100 -0.28 11.56 -13.01
CA LEU A 100 -1.14 10.50 -12.45
C LEU A 100 -0.40 9.66 -11.41
N ALA A 101 0.83 9.25 -11.69
CA ALA A 101 1.65 8.49 -10.76
C ALA A 101 1.99 9.25 -9.46
N LYS A 102 1.90 10.58 -9.46
CA LYS A 102 2.05 11.40 -8.24
C LYS A 102 0.75 11.63 -7.48
N LYS A 103 -0.41 11.39 -8.12
CA LYS A 103 -1.73 11.60 -7.51
C LYS A 103 -2.21 10.38 -6.72
N TYR A 104 -1.82 9.19 -7.15
CA TYR A 104 -2.24 7.93 -6.54
C TYR A 104 -1.04 7.20 -5.95
N ASP A 105 -1.21 6.65 -4.74
CA ASP A 105 -0.18 5.86 -4.07
C ASP A 105 -0.09 4.43 -4.63
N ALA A 106 -1.21 3.91 -5.14
CA ALA A 106 -1.26 2.60 -5.79
C ALA A 106 -2.27 2.55 -6.95
N PHE A 107 -1.98 1.70 -7.92
CA PHE A 107 -2.89 1.35 -9.00
C PHE A 107 -3.24 -0.13 -8.88
N LEU A 108 -4.53 -0.44 -8.96
CA LEU A 108 -5.01 -1.81 -9.00
C LEU A 108 -5.37 -2.13 -10.45
N ALA A 109 -4.55 -2.96 -11.10
CA ALA A 109 -4.88 -3.50 -12.41
C ALA A 109 -5.70 -4.78 -12.21
N ALA A 110 -6.99 -4.73 -12.56
CA ALA A 110 -7.90 -5.84 -12.36
C ALA A 110 -7.69 -6.99 -13.36
N SER A 111 -7.02 -6.73 -14.49
CA SER A 111 -6.82 -7.70 -15.58
C SER A 111 -5.34 -7.94 -15.88
N GLU A 112 -4.94 -9.20 -16.02
CA GLU A 112 -3.57 -9.60 -16.39
C GLU A 112 -3.16 -9.03 -17.77
N SER A 113 -4.13 -8.84 -18.66
CA SER A 113 -3.91 -8.26 -19.98
C SER A 113 -3.46 -6.80 -19.90
N LEU A 114 -3.93 -6.05 -18.89
CA LEU A 114 -3.55 -4.66 -18.64
C LEU A 114 -2.16 -4.56 -18.01
N ILE A 115 -1.82 -5.49 -17.10
CA ILE A 115 -0.49 -5.54 -16.49
C ILE A 115 0.58 -5.68 -17.57
N LYS A 116 0.33 -6.47 -18.62
CA LYS A 116 1.26 -6.63 -19.76
C LYS A 116 1.39 -5.40 -20.66
N GLN A 117 0.44 -4.46 -20.61
CA GLN A 117 0.44 -3.25 -21.43
C GLN A 117 1.02 -2.02 -20.72
N ILE A 118 1.15 -2.08 -19.39
CA ILE A 118 1.77 -1.03 -18.59
C ILE A 118 3.28 -1.27 -18.59
N PRO A 119 4.10 -0.32 -19.11
CA PRO A 119 5.56 -0.45 -19.14
C PRO A 119 6.20 -0.31 -17.77
#